data_AF-A0A7H8T566-F1
#
_entry.id   AF-A0A7H8T566-F1
#
_cell.length_a   1.000
_cell.length_b   1.000
_cell.length_c   1.000
_cell.angle_alpha   90.00
_cell.angle_beta   90.00
_cell.angle_gamma   90.00
#
_symmetry.space_group_name_H-M   'P 1'
#
loop_
_entity.id
_entity.type
_entity.pdbx_description
1 polymer ?
#
loop_
_entity_poly.entity_id
_entity_poly.type
_entity_poly.pdbx_seq_one_letter_code
_entity_poly.pdbx_strand_id
1 'polypeptide(L)'
;MAVSGRARALYQRIADKLRAQITDGTLGPGDRLPTEAEIASEWNTTRSTAVQGLKVLVNEGLIISDRPRGYFVRSRRPMVYRPQSEFQKRPLSPEMDQFLTQMSEDGREASQHIEVKVETPSRHVRERLRLREGELVVVRRRVRFVDGIPYNTNDSHFPLALVQNSEIMNPDDIARGANVVLAELGHEQVRAIDELHVRMPTPEEADRLQLGPGTPVAVHLCTGYTEDGRPVRTVVNVLPGDRHVITYERSRRQLESTPTVRPAITADLRTVIDLWEHAATWLNERGIDQWQYPPREDRIKANIEAGECWIVEADGAPVATITIDEHADPDFWTPTEASEPALYVHRMVVRRDVAGLDLGSAMLDWAGQEAMQQGKQLLRLDAWRTNEGLQRYYADRGFTHVRTVEAADRSSGTLFQRPASYSRGTGPKLESRQSDSTH
;
A
#
# COMPACT_ATOMS: atom_id res chain seq x y z
N MET A 1 31.13 -17.12 -17.12
CA MET A 1 31.55 -17.41 -18.51
C MET A 1 32.13 -16.13 -19.10
N ALA A 2 33.42 -16.14 -19.46
CA ALA A 2 34.09 -14.99 -20.05
C ALA A 2 33.65 -14.84 -21.52
N VAL A 3 33.07 -13.69 -21.89
CA VAL A 3 32.74 -13.38 -23.27
C VAL A 3 34.03 -12.99 -23.99
N SER A 4 34.41 -13.82 -24.97
CA SER A 4 35.51 -13.63 -25.91
C SER A 4 35.52 -12.20 -26.48
N GLY A 5 36.61 -11.47 -26.22
CA GLY A 5 36.81 -10.08 -26.65
C GLY A 5 37.13 -9.97 -28.13
N ARG A 6 36.10 -9.80 -28.97
CA ARG A 6 36.27 -9.02 -30.21
C ARG A 6 36.39 -7.55 -29.82
N ALA A 7 37.40 -6.85 -30.34
CA ALA A 7 37.51 -5.40 -30.18
C ALA A 7 36.17 -4.75 -30.61
N ARG A 8 35.54 -3.98 -29.72
CA ARG A 8 34.27 -3.28 -30.01
C ARG A 8 34.44 -2.41 -31.27
N ALA A 9 33.42 -2.39 -32.11
CA ALA A 9 33.43 -1.59 -33.34
C ALA A 9 33.59 -0.09 -33.00
N LEU A 10 34.17 0.69 -33.92
CA LEU A 10 34.54 2.08 -33.65
C LEU A 10 33.34 2.96 -33.25
N TYR A 11 32.19 2.78 -33.90
CA TYR A 11 30.96 3.50 -33.53
C TYR A 11 30.47 3.18 -32.11
N GLN A 12 30.70 1.96 -31.62
CA GLN A 12 30.35 1.56 -30.24
C GLN A 12 31.28 2.25 -29.24
N ARG A 13 32.58 2.35 -29.56
CA ARG A 13 33.55 3.06 -28.72
C ARG A 13 33.25 4.56 -28.64
N ILE A 14 32.82 5.17 -29.75
CA ILE A 14 32.33 6.57 -29.77
C ILE A 14 31.13 6.72 -28.83
N ALA A 15 30.13 5.84 -28.96
CA ALA A 15 28.97 5.85 -28.08
C ALA A 15 29.37 5.64 -26.60
N ASP A 16 30.28 4.72 -26.31
CA ASP A 16 30.77 4.44 -24.96
C ASP A 16 31.43 5.66 -24.31
N LYS A 17 32.28 6.39 -25.04
CA LYS A 17 32.94 7.60 -24.54
C LYS A 17 31.91 8.70 -24.23
N LEU A 18 31.02 8.99 -25.17
CA LEU A 18 30.00 10.03 -25.00
C LEU A 18 29.00 9.65 -23.89
N ARG A 19 28.65 8.37 -23.76
CA ARG A 19 27.83 7.87 -22.66
C ARG A 19 28.50 8.08 -21.31
N ALA A 20 29.80 7.81 -21.21
CA ALA A 20 30.56 8.07 -19.98
C ALA A 20 30.50 9.56 -19.61
N GLN A 21 30.74 10.46 -20.57
CA GLN A 21 30.65 11.91 -20.36
C GLN A 21 29.25 12.39 -19.93
N ILE A 22 28.18 11.77 -20.44
CA ILE A 22 26.81 12.08 -19.99
C ILE A 22 26.58 11.55 -18.56
N THR A 23 27.10 10.37 -18.26
CA THR A 23 26.87 9.69 -16.97
C THR A 23 27.66 10.33 -15.84
N ASP A 24 28.90 10.77 -16.11
CA ASP A 24 29.76 11.45 -15.14
C ASP A 24 29.49 12.96 -15.01
N GLY A 25 28.61 13.50 -15.85
CA GLY A 25 28.19 14.90 -15.83
C GLY A 25 29.07 15.87 -16.61
N THR A 26 30.10 15.40 -17.32
CA THR A 26 30.90 16.22 -18.25
C THR A 26 30.03 16.86 -19.34
N LEU A 27 29.02 16.14 -19.82
CA LEU A 27 27.95 16.65 -20.68
C LEU A 27 26.63 16.64 -19.89
N GLY A 28 26.17 17.82 -19.49
CA GLY A 28 24.98 18.01 -18.69
C GLY A 28 23.67 17.98 -19.51
N PRO A 29 22.51 17.82 -18.85
CA PRO A 29 21.20 17.88 -19.49
C PRO A 29 21.00 19.15 -20.32
N GLY A 30 20.71 19.02 -21.62
CA GLY A 30 20.55 20.13 -22.56
C GLY A 30 21.82 20.57 -23.28
N ASP A 31 22.99 20.05 -22.90
CA ASP A 31 24.25 20.40 -23.55
C ASP A 31 24.30 19.88 -24.99
N ARG A 32 24.94 20.66 -25.87
CA ARG A 32 25.14 20.28 -27.26
C ARG A 32 26.31 19.30 -27.37
N LEU A 33 26.10 18.18 -28.04
CA LEU A 33 27.17 17.25 -28.38
C LEU A 33 28.05 17.79 -29.51
N PRO A 34 29.31 17.32 -29.63
CA PRO A 34 30.13 17.58 -30.81
C PRO A 34 29.39 17.18 -32.10
N THR A 35 29.62 17.96 -33.15
CA THR A 35 29.02 17.72 -34.47
C THR A 35 29.52 16.42 -35.08
N GLU A 36 28.76 15.89 -36.04
CA GLU A 36 29.12 14.65 -36.76
C GLU A 36 30.51 14.76 -37.43
N ALA A 37 30.91 15.97 -37.86
CA ALA A 37 32.21 16.22 -38.47
C ALA A 37 33.36 16.30 -37.44
N GLU A 38 33.11 16.92 -36.28
CA GLU A 38 34.08 16.97 -35.18
C GLU A 38 34.37 15.57 -34.64
N ILE A 39 33.33 14.76 -34.42
CA ILE A 39 33.48 13.37 -33.97
C ILE A 39 34.26 12.55 -35.01
N ALA A 40 33.96 12.73 -36.29
CA ALA A 40 34.67 12.03 -37.37
C ALA A 40 36.16 12.39 -37.40
N SER A 41 36.49 13.67 -37.23
CA SER A 41 37.87 14.16 -37.15
C SER A 41 38.61 13.62 -35.92
N GLU A 42 38.02 13.77 -34.73
CA GLU A 42 38.62 13.35 -33.45
C GLU A 42 38.96 11.85 -33.42
N TRP A 43 38.08 11.02 -34.00
CA TRP A 43 38.24 9.56 -34.01
C TRP A 43 38.89 9.01 -35.28
N ASN A 44 39.37 9.88 -36.17
CA ASN A 44 39.93 9.52 -37.48
C ASN A 44 39.04 8.52 -38.24
N THR A 45 37.76 8.84 -38.40
CA THR A 45 36.74 7.99 -38.99
C THR A 45 35.86 8.73 -39.99
N THR A 46 34.98 8.01 -40.68
CA THR A 46 33.97 8.60 -41.55
C THR A 46 32.82 9.23 -40.74
N ARG A 47 32.17 10.23 -41.34
CA ARG A 47 30.93 10.85 -40.80
C ARG A 47 29.82 9.80 -40.58
N SER A 48 29.74 8.78 -41.44
CA SER A 48 28.75 7.70 -41.28
C SER A 48 28.96 6.90 -40.00
N THR A 49 30.21 6.60 -39.62
CA THR A 49 30.52 5.92 -38.35
C THR A 49 30.21 6.80 -37.15
N ALA A 50 30.49 8.11 -37.21
CA ALA A 50 30.12 9.06 -36.16
C ALA A 50 28.59 9.13 -35.97
N VAL A 51 27.85 9.24 -37.07
CA VAL A 51 26.37 9.19 -37.08
C VAL A 51 25.87 7.88 -36.48
N GLN A 52 26.52 6.75 -36.78
CA GLN A 52 26.15 5.45 -36.23
C GLN A 52 26.35 5.40 -34.70
N GLY A 53 27.42 5.99 -34.17
CA GLY A 53 27.65 6.11 -32.72
C GLY A 53 26.59 6.98 -32.04
N LEU A 54 26.26 8.13 -32.64
CA LEU A 54 25.19 9.01 -32.14
C LEU A 54 23.81 8.34 -32.19
N LYS A 55 23.52 7.56 -33.24
CA LYS A 55 22.27 6.78 -33.34
C LYS A 55 22.12 5.76 -32.21
N VAL A 56 23.22 5.16 -31.73
CA VAL A 56 23.19 4.28 -30.56
C VAL A 56 22.68 5.04 -29.33
N LEU A 57 23.24 6.23 -29.05
CA LEU A 57 22.83 7.06 -27.91
C LEU A 57 21.39 7.59 -28.03
N VAL A 58 20.95 7.91 -29.26
CA VAL A 58 19.55 8.27 -29.54
C VAL A 58 18.63 7.09 -29.21
N ASN A 59 18.99 5.88 -29.64
CA ASN A 59 18.22 4.67 -29.37
C ASN A 59 18.23 4.25 -27.89
N GLU A 60 19.27 4.62 -27.15
CA GLU A 60 19.37 4.46 -25.69
C GLU A 60 18.62 5.55 -24.92
N GLY A 61 18.12 6.58 -25.61
CA GLY A 61 17.38 7.69 -25.00
C GLY A 61 18.24 8.67 -24.20
N LEU A 62 19.57 8.66 -24.40
CA LEU A 62 20.49 9.57 -23.70
C LEU A 62 20.57 10.95 -24.36
N ILE A 63 20.37 11.00 -25.67
CA ILE A 63 20.41 12.24 -26.45
C ILE A 63 19.17 12.36 -27.34
N ILE A 64 18.87 13.59 -27.76
CA ILE A 64 17.84 13.91 -28.74
C ILE A 64 18.48 14.48 -30.01
N SER A 65 17.85 14.27 -31.16
CA SER A 65 18.23 14.89 -32.43
C SER A 65 17.28 16.03 -32.74
N ASP A 66 17.84 17.23 -32.91
CA ASP A 66 17.10 18.45 -33.15
C ASP A 66 17.72 19.12 -34.39
N ARG A 67 17.34 18.62 -35.56
CA ARG A 67 17.91 19.09 -36.83
C ARG A 67 17.26 20.42 -37.23
N PRO A 68 18.04 21.42 -37.69
CA PRO A 68 19.47 21.35 -38.05
C PRO A 68 20.44 21.67 -36.91
N ARG A 69 19.95 21.96 -35.70
CA ARG A 69 20.76 22.46 -34.57
C ARG A 69 21.78 21.43 -34.05
N GLY A 70 21.50 20.13 -34.13
CA GLY A 70 22.46 19.07 -33.84
C GLY A 70 21.90 17.99 -32.92
N TYR A 71 22.74 17.47 -32.03
CA TYR A 71 22.35 16.52 -30.98
C TYR A 71 22.58 17.16 -29.61
N PHE A 72 21.66 16.90 -28.70
CA PHE A 72 21.69 17.45 -27.35
C PHE A 72 21.48 16.35 -26.32
N VAL A 73 22.15 16.45 -25.17
CA VAL A 73 21.86 15.58 -24.03
C VAL A 73 20.40 15.77 -23.64
N ARG A 74 19.67 14.67 -23.47
CA ARG A 74 18.25 14.74 -23.15
C ARG A 74 18.05 15.44 -21.79
N SER A 75 17.37 16.58 -21.78
CA SER A 75 17.00 17.27 -20.54
C SER A 75 15.73 16.67 -19.93
N ARG A 76 15.79 16.31 -18.64
CA ARG A 76 14.67 15.73 -17.89
C ARG A 76 14.28 16.71 -16.78
N ARG A 77 13.14 17.39 -16.93
CA ARG A 77 12.40 18.00 -15.82
C ARG A 77 11.20 17.10 -15.50
N PRO A 78 11.40 16.00 -14.76
CA PRO A 78 10.32 15.07 -14.53
C PRO A 78 9.25 15.68 -13.62
N MET A 79 8.00 15.39 -13.95
CA MET A 79 6.85 15.65 -13.09
C MET A 79 6.69 14.49 -12.08
N VAL A 80 6.34 14.82 -10.85
CA VAL A 80 5.99 13.81 -9.84
C VAL A 80 4.53 13.37 -10.03
N TYR A 81 4.32 12.09 -10.32
CA TYR A 81 3.01 11.47 -10.46
C TYR A 81 2.66 10.66 -9.20
N ARG A 82 1.50 10.94 -8.58
CA ARG A 82 1.03 10.31 -7.33
C ARG A 82 -0.33 9.64 -7.54
N PRO A 83 -0.36 8.33 -7.84
CA PRO A 83 -1.61 7.57 -8.01
C PRO A 83 -2.57 7.68 -6.81
N GLN A 84 -2.03 7.62 -5.58
CA GLN A 84 -2.79 7.60 -4.33
C GLN A 84 -3.58 8.88 -4.02
N SER A 85 -3.34 9.98 -4.75
CA SER A 85 -4.03 11.24 -4.53
C SER A 85 -5.48 11.25 -5.03
N GLU A 86 -5.94 10.20 -5.72
CA GLU A 86 -7.27 10.14 -6.33
C GLU A 86 -8.44 10.20 -5.33
N PHE A 87 -8.28 9.65 -4.12
CA PHE A 87 -9.33 9.67 -3.07
C PHE A 87 -9.15 10.76 -2.00
N GLN A 88 -8.15 11.63 -2.12
CA GLN A 88 -7.95 12.69 -1.14
C GLN A 88 -9.08 13.72 -1.25
N LYS A 89 -9.79 13.99 -0.14
CA LYS A 89 -10.78 15.09 -0.03
C LYS A 89 -10.07 16.41 -0.29
N ARG A 90 -10.68 17.30 -1.08
CA ARG A 90 -10.01 18.53 -1.53
C ARG A 90 -10.82 19.78 -1.23
N PRO A 91 -10.12 20.92 -1.00
CA PRO A 91 -10.73 22.21 -1.18
C PRO A 91 -11.11 22.35 -2.66
N LEU A 92 -12.40 22.52 -2.94
CA LEU A 92 -12.91 22.85 -4.27
C LEU A 92 -12.33 24.22 -4.64
N SER A 93 -11.28 24.29 -5.46
CA SER A 93 -11.15 25.43 -6.37
C SER A 93 -12.09 25.12 -7.56
N PRO A 94 -13.17 25.89 -7.77
CA PRO A 94 -14.19 25.55 -8.77
C PRO A 94 -13.69 25.59 -10.23
N GLU A 95 -12.48 26.06 -10.47
CA GLU A 95 -12.05 26.58 -11.77
C GLU A 95 -11.06 25.68 -12.53
N MET A 96 -10.30 24.79 -11.86
CA MET A 96 -9.21 24.03 -12.50
C MET A 96 -9.08 22.59 -11.97
N ASP A 97 -8.72 21.65 -12.86
CA ASP A 97 -8.39 20.27 -12.48
C ASP A 97 -7.06 20.17 -11.71
N GLN A 98 -6.83 19.05 -11.01
CA GLN A 98 -5.64 18.83 -10.17
C GLN A 98 -4.32 19.05 -10.90
N PHE A 99 -4.26 18.64 -12.17
CA PHE A 99 -3.03 18.71 -12.93
C PHE A 99 -2.70 20.16 -13.28
N LEU A 100 -3.70 20.92 -13.71
CA LEU A 100 -3.51 22.34 -13.99
C LEU A 100 -3.10 23.11 -12.74
N THR A 101 -3.71 22.82 -11.58
CA THR A 101 -3.31 23.42 -10.29
C THR A 101 -1.86 23.08 -9.92
N GLN A 102 -1.50 21.79 -9.92
CA GLN A 102 -0.15 21.35 -9.55
C GLN A 102 0.93 21.98 -10.46
N MET A 103 0.68 22.06 -11.77
CA MET A 103 1.66 22.64 -12.69
C MET A 103 1.77 24.16 -12.50
N SER A 104 0.66 24.85 -12.21
CA SER A 104 0.69 26.27 -11.87
C SER A 104 1.49 26.54 -10.60
N GLU A 105 1.34 25.71 -9.56
CA GLU A 105 2.13 25.80 -8.31
C GLU A 105 3.62 25.54 -8.57
N ASP A 106 3.94 24.62 -9.49
CA ASP A 106 5.31 24.35 -9.94
C ASP A 106 5.87 25.44 -10.89
N GLY A 107 5.11 26.50 -11.18
CA GLY A 107 5.50 27.61 -12.05
C GLY A 107 5.60 27.24 -13.53
N ARG A 108 4.79 26.26 -13.98
CA ARG A 108 4.80 25.74 -15.35
C ARG A 108 3.46 25.99 -16.04
N GLU A 109 3.51 26.19 -17.35
CA GLU A 109 2.29 26.37 -18.15
C GLU A 109 1.68 25.01 -18.48
N ALA A 110 0.42 24.79 -18.12
CA ALA A 110 -0.27 23.52 -18.39
C ALA A 110 -1.54 23.70 -19.21
N SER A 111 -1.78 22.75 -20.10
CA SER A 111 -3.01 22.69 -20.89
C SER A 111 -3.39 21.24 -21.18
N GLN A 112 -4.59 21.03 -21.72
CA GLN A 112 -5.09 19.69 -22.03
C GLN A 112 -5.95 19.71 -23.29
N HIS A 113 -5.93 18.58 -24.00
CA HIS A 113 -6.85 18.30 -25.10
C HIS A 113 -7.67 17.07 -24.73
N ILE A 114 -9.00 17.15 -24.89
CA ILE A 114 -9.95 16.10 -24.53
C ILE A 114 -10.78 15.73 -25.75
N GLU A 115 -10.89 14.43 -26.02
CA GLU A 115 -11.79 13.86 -27.01
C GLU A 115 -12.68 12.81 -26.34
N VAL A 116 -13.96 12.73 -26.73
CA VAL A 116 -14.90 11.72 -26.22
C VAL A 116 -15.42 10.86 -27.36
N LYS A 117 -15.37 9.55 -27.19
CA LYS A 117 -15.89 8.57 -28.15
C LYS A 117 -16.63 7.44 -27.46
N VAL A 118 -17.63 6.90 -28.14
CA VAL A 118 -18.22 5.60 -27.80
C VAL A 118 -17.55 4.55 -28.68
N GLU A 119 -17.01 3.49 -28.08
CA GLU A 119 -16.29 2.47 -28.83
C GLU A 119 -16.39 1.08 -28.19
N THR A 120 -15.96 0.09 -28.97
CA THR A 120 -15.75 -1.27 -28.45
C THR A 120 -14.49 -1.27 -27.58
N PRO A 121 -14.58 -1.67 -26.30
CA PRO A 121 -13.41 -1.65 -25.42
C PRO A 121 -12.36 -2.66 -25.89
N SER A 122 -11.09 -2.32 -25.67
CA SER A 122 -9.98 -3.27 -25.78
C SER A 122 -10.18 -4.45 -24.81
N ARG A 123 -9.51 -5.57 -25.07
CA ARG A 123 -9.60 -6.78 -24.22
C ARG A 123 -9.36 -6.46 -22.75
N HIS A 124 -8.30 -5.71 -22.44
CA HIS A 124 -7.94 -5.38 -21.06
C HIS A 124 -8.98 -4.48 -20.38
N VAL A 125 -9.51 -3.46 -21.09
CA VAL A 125 -10.58 -2.60 -20.56
C VAL A 125 -11.85 -3.40 -20.31
N ARG A 126 -12.21 -4.32 -21.22
CA ARG A 126 -13.36 -5.22 -21.06
C ARG A 126 -13.24 -6.10 -19.82
N GLU A 127 -12.07 -6.73 -19.64
CA GLU A 127 -11.77 -7.58 -18.48
C GLU A 127 -11.84 -6.79 -17.16
N ARG A 128 -11.23 -5.59 -17.11
CA ARG A 128 -11.24 -4.72 -15.91
C ARG A 128 -12.64 -4.24 -15.52
N LEU A 129 -13.42 -3.82 -16.52
CA LEU A 129 -14.80 -3.36 -16.30
C LEU A 129 -15.82 -4.50 -16.22
N ARG A 130 -15.36 -5.76 -16.30
CA ARG A 130 -16.21 -6.97 -16.27
C ARG A 130 -17.37 -6.91 -17.27
N LEU A 131 -17.10 -6.36 -18.45
CA LEU A 131 -18.10 -6.16 -19.49
C LEU A 131 -18.33 -7.45 -20.29
N ARG A 132 -19.59 -7.68 -20.65
CA ARG A 132 -20.00 -8.77 -21.56
C ARG A 132 -19.58 -8.45 -22.99
N GLU A 133 -19.62 -9.46 -23.86
CA GLU A 133 -19.43 -9.25 -25.28
C GLU A 133 -20.50 -8.30 -25.85
N GLY A 134 -20.11 -7.42 -26.78
CA GLY A 134 -21.00 -6.40 -27.36
C GLY A 134 -21.22 -5.14 -26.50
N GLU A 135 -20.93 -5.18 -25.20
CA GLU A 135 -21.02 -3.96 -24.37
C GLU A 135 -19.95 -2.94 -24.76
N LEU A 136 -20.38 -1.68 -24.81
CA LEU A 136 -19.58 -0.52 -25.25
C LEU A 136 -19.11 0.32 -24.06
N VAL A 137 -18.05 1.08 -24.30
CA VAL A 137 -17.55 2.08 -23.36
C VAL A 137 -17.61 3.47 -23.96
N VAL A 138 -17.78 4.45 -23.09
CA VAL A 138 -17.41 5.84 -23.36
C VAL A 138 -15.96 6.00 -22.93
N VAL A 139 -15.11 6.48 -23.83
CA VAL A 139 -13.74 6.84 -23.53
C VAL A 139 -13.55 8.34 -23.67
N ARG A 140 -13.08 8.98 -22.59
CA ARG A 140 -12.58 10.34 -22.59
C ARG A 140 -11.06 10.27 -22.72
N ARG A 141 -10.55 10.48 -23.93
CA ARG A 141 -9.11 10.51 -24.22
C ARG A 141 -8.55 11.88 -23.89
N ARG A 142 -7.47 11.93 -23.11
CA ARG A 142 -6.84 13.19 -22.72
C ARG A 142 -5.35 13.16 -23.02
N VAL A 143 -4.84 14.23 -23.59
CA VAL A 143 -3.40 14.53 -23.63
C VAL A 143 -3.15 15.74 -22.75
N ARG A 144 -2.22 15.61 -21.82
CA ARG A 144 -1.81 16.66 -20.90
C ARG A 144 -0.50 17.28 -21.37
N PHE A 145 -0.48 18.60 -21.51
CA PHE A 145 0.67 19.35 -21.94
C PHE A 145 1.27 20.13 -20.78
N VAL A 146 2.59 20.19 -20.73
CA VAL A 146 3.30 21.12 -19.86
C VAL A 146 4.41 21.81 -20.63
N ASP A 147 4.42 23.14 -20.61
CA ASP A 147 5.25 24.02 -21.42
C ASP A 147 5.17 23.65 -22.92
N GLY A 148 3.95 23.37 -23.40
CA GLY A 148 3.67 22.96 -24.78
C GLY A 148 4.07 21.53 -25.16
N ILE A 149 4.70 20.77 -24.25
CA ILE A 149 5.14 19.39 -24.51
C ILE A 149 4.07 18.40 -24.00
N PRO A 150 3.69 17.35 -24.75
CA PRO A 150 2.72 16.36 -24.28
C PRO A 150 3.36 15.47 -23.20
N TYR A 151 3.07 15.72 -21.93
CA TYR A 151 3.66 14.98 -20.82
C TYR A 151 3.08 13.57 -20.71
N ASN A 152 1.76 13.43 -20.63
CA ASN A 152 1.13 12.12 -20.47
C ASN A 152 -0.24 12.04 -21.13
N THR A 153 -0.71 10.81 -21.35
CA THR A 153 -2.12 10.58 -21.64
C THR A 153 -2.88 10.18 -20.38
N ASN A 154 -4.18 10.41 -20.37
CA ASN A 154 -5.12 10.00 -19.32
C ASN A 154 -6.44 9.62 -19.99
N ASP A 155 -6.58 8.35 -20.36
CA ASP A 155 -7.75 7.86 -21.08
C ASP A 155 -8.71 7.18 -20.09
N SER A 156 -9.85 7.83 -19.83
CA SER A 156 -10.85 7.35 -18.86
C SER A 156 -11.97 6.59 -19.56
N HIS A 157 -12.17 5.33 -19.20
CA HIS A 157 -13.18 4.44 -19.79
C HIS A 157 -14.30 4.18 -18.80
N PHE A 158 -15.54 4.30 -19.27
CA PHE A 158 -16.76 4.11 -18.48
C PHE A 158 -17.70 3.16 -19.25
N PRO A 159 -18.37 2.19 -18.60
CA PRO A 159 -19.43 1.45 -19.25
C PRO A 159 -20.51 2.41 -19.77
N LEU A 160 -20.85 2.34 -21.05
CA LEU A 160 -21.79 3.29 -21.69
C LEU A 160 -23.13 3.35 -20.93
N ALA A 161 -23.64 2.19 -20.51
CA ALA A 161 -24.89 2.07 -19.79
C ALA A 161 -24.95 2.83 -18.45
N LEU A 162 -23.79 3.17 -17.86
CA LEU A 162 -23.73 3.89 -16.58
C LEU A 162 -23.71 5.41 -16.74
N VAL A 163 -23.19 5.91 -17.87
CA VAL A 163 -22.85 7.34 -18.04
C VAL A 163 -23.60 7.99 -19.19
N GLN A 164 -24.49 7.24 -19.85
CA GLN A 164 -25.34 7.78 -20.91
C GLN A 164 -26.13 8.99 -20.39
N ASN A 165 -26.17 10.06 -21.17
CA ASN A 165 -26.82 11.33 -20.83
C ASN A 165 -26.22 12.08 -19.62
N SER A 166 -24.94 11.85 -19.31
CA SER A 166 -24.21 12.61 -18.28
C SER A 166 -23.18 13.56 -18.87
N GLU A 167 -22.61 14.43 -18.02
CA GLU A 167 -21.50 15.33 -18.34
C GLU A 167 -20.27 14.60 -18.92
N ILE A 168 -20.10 13.31 -18.60
CA ILE A 168 -19.01 12.46 -19.11
C ILE A 168 -19.07 12.31 -20.64
N MET A 169 -20.26 12.47 -21.24
CA MET A 169 -20.44 12.42 -22.69
C MET A 169 -19.95 13.69 -23.42
N ASN A 170 -19.67 14.78 -22.69
CA ASN A 170 -19.21 16.04 -23.25
C ASN A 170 -17.65 16.10 -23.27
N PRO A 171 -17.02 16.53 -24.39
CA PRO A 171 -15.58 16.80 -24.45
C PRO A 171 -15.08 17.96 -23.60
N ASP A 172 -15.96 18.81 -23.06
CA ASP A 172 -15.58 19.86 -22.13
C ASP A 172 -14.90 19.29 -20.88
N ASP A 173 -14.06 20.10 -20.23
CA ASP A 173 -13.43 19.68 -18.98
C ASP A 173 -14.47 19.60 -17.85
N ILE A 174 -14.32 18.58 -17.01
CA ILE A 174 -15.18 18.34 -15.87
C ILE A 174 -14.39 18.79 -14.65
N ALA A 175 -14.42 20.08 -14.33
CA ALA A 175 -13.59 20.69 -13.29
C ALA A 175 -13.79 20.02 -11.92
N ARG A 176 -15.05 19.68 -11.59
CA ARG A 176 -15.42 18.94 -10.37
C ARG A 176 -14.97 17.47 -10.36
N GLY A 177 -14.51 16.95 -11.50
CA GLY A 177 -14.04 15.57 -11.68
C GLY A 177 -15.15 14.57 -11.98
N ALA A 178 -14.82 13.59 -12.85
CA ALA A 178 -15.76 12.53 -13.25
C ALA A 178 -16.22 11.62 -12.09
N ASN A 179 -15.48 11.58 -10.97
CA ASN A 179 -15.87 10.81 -9.79
C ASN A 179 -17.11 11.40 -9.10
N VAL A 180 -17.24 12.72 -9.10
CA VAL A 180 -18.43 13.40 -8.56
C VAL A 180 -19.65 13.11 -9.43
N VAL A 181 -19.49 13.17 -10.76
CA VAL A 181 -20.54 12.80 -11.72
C VAL A 181 -21.00 11.35 -11.48
N LEU A 182 -20.06 10.41 -11.31
CA LEU A 182 -20.40 9.01 -11.02
C LEU A 182 -21.15 8.86 -9.69
N ALA A 183 -20.73 9.55 -8.64
CA ALA A 183 -21.42 9.52 -7.35
C ALA A 183 -22.88 10.02 -7.46
N GLU A 184 -23.11 11.11 -8.19
CA GLU A 184 -24.46 11.66 -8.45
C GLU A 184 -25.35 10.71 -9.26
N LEU A 185 -24.75 9.89 -10.13
CA LEU A 185 -25.44 8.82 -10.87
C LEU A 185 -25.69 7.56 -10.02
N GLY A 186 -25.32 7.56 -8.74
CA GLY A 186 -25.46 6.41 -7.84
C GLY A 186 -24.33 5.38 -7.96
N HIS A 187 -23.17 5.80 -8.46
CA HIS A 187 -22.00 4.97 -8.74
C HIS A 187 -20.74 5.47 -8.00
N GLU A 188 -20.91 5.82 -6.72
CA GLU A 188 -19.82 6.28 -5.88
C GLU A 188 -18.70 5.23 -5.79
N GLN A 189 -17.46 5.65 -6.03
CA GLN A 189 -16.29 4.79 -5.94
C GLN A 189 -15.73 4.84 -4.52
N VAL A 190 -15.72 3.70 -3.83
CA VAL A 190 -15.19 3.57 -2.46
C VAL A 190 -13.87 2.81 -2.41
N ARG A 191 -13.48 2.18 -3.53
CA ARG A 191 -12.27 1.39 -3.66
C ARG A 191 -11.69 1.56 -5.06
N ALA A 192 -10.37 1.55 -5.18
CA ALA A 192 -9.69 1.38 -6.46
C ALA A 192 -8.64 0.27 -6.42
N ILE A 193 -8.27 -0.21 -7.60
CA ILE A 193 -7.12 -1.09 -7.81
C ILE A 193 -6.23 -0.46 -8.89
N ASP A 194 -5.03 -0.07 -8.45
CA ASP A 194 -3.95 0.42 -9.30
C ASP A 194 -3.06 -0.73 -9.77
N GLU A 195 -2.75 -0.76 -11.06
CA GLU A 195 -1.73 -1.65 -11.63
C GLU A 195 -0.75 -0.81 -12.44
N LEU A 196 0.53 -1.10 -12.23
CA LEU A 196 1.65 -0.44 -12.90
C LEU A 196 2.48 -1.48 -13.64
N HIS A 197 2.68 -1.27 -14.93
CA HIS A 197 3.67 -2.03 -15.69
C HIS A 197 4.45 -1.12 -16.63
N VAL A 198 5.65 -1.55 -17.04
CA VAL A 198 6.54 -0.78 -17.90
C VAL A 198 6.76 -1.54 -19.21
N ARG A 199 6.69 -0.81 -20.32
CA ARG A 199 6.91 -1.36 -21.67
C ARG A 199 7.37 -0.29 -22.65
N MET A 200 7.68 -0.67 -23.88
CA MET A 200 7.81 0.27 -24.99
C MET A 200 6.43 0.84 -25.37
N PRO A 201 6.35 2.10 -25.84
CA PRO A 201 5.11 2.68 -26.34
C PRO A 201 4.62 1.96 -27.60
N THR A 202 3.30 1.95 -27.79
CA THR A 202 2.70 1.63 -29.09
C THR A 202 2.95 2.78 -30.09
N PRO A 203 2.79 2.56 -31.41
CA PRO A 203 2.92 3.64 -32.39
C PRO A 203 1.99 4.84 -32.10
N GLU A 204 0.73 4.58 -31.76
CA GLU A 204 -0.23 5.64 -31.41
C GLU A 204 0.21 6.44 -30.19
N GLU A 205 0.72 5.78 -29.15
CA GLU A 205 1.23 6.47 -27.96
C GLU A 205 2.49 7.28 -28.25
N ALA A 206 3.39 6.74 -29.08
CA ALA A 206 4.59 7.45 -29.50
C ALA A 206 4.24 8.72 -30.28
N ASP A 207 3.23 8.66 -31.15
CA ASP A 207 2.75 9.82 -31.91
C ASP A 207 2.05 10.83 -30.99
N ARG A 208 1.10 10.38 -30.15
CA ARG A 208 0.33 11.23 -29.22
C ARG A 208 1.23 11.96 -28.21
N LEU A 209 2.30 11.31 -27.77
CA LEU A 209 3.24 11.84 -26.76
C LEU A 209 4.54 12.38 -27.36
N GLN A 210 4.65 12.39 -28.70
CA GLN A 210 5.83 12.84 -29.44
C GLN A 210 7.12 12.23 -28.87
N LEU A 211 7.11 10.90 -28.71
CA LEU A 211 8.19 10.17 -28.05
C LEU A 211 9.33 9.92 -29.01
N GLY A 212 10.54 10.27 -28.57
CA GLY A 212 11.76 9.81 -29.22
C GLY A 212 12.00 8.32 -28.98
N PRO A 213 12.86 7.69 -29.80
CA PRO A 213 13.27 6.30 -29.60
C PRO A 213 13.90 6.10 -28.22
N GLY A 214 13.87 4.86 -27.74
CA GLY A 214 14.45 4.50 -26.44
C GLY A 214 13.69 5.03 -25.23
N THR A 215 12.47 5.55 -25.39
CA THR A 215 11.65 6.09 -24.29
C THR A 215 10.61 5.05 -23.88
N PRO A 216 10.83 4.25 -22.81
CA PRO A 216 9.79 3.39 -22.27
C PRO A 216 8.68 4.22 -21.62
N VAL A 217 7.50 3.62 -21.50
CA VAL A 217 6.36 4.19 -20.81
C VAL A 217 5.99 3.31 -19.62
N ALA A 218 5.69 3.94 -18.50
CA ALA A 218 4.94 3.30 -17.42
C ALA A 218 3.45 3.45 -17.72
N VAL A 219 2.72 2.35 -17.67
CA VAL A 219 1.27 2.32 -17.84
C VAL A 219 0.65 2.18 -16.46
N HIS A 220 -0.15 3.17 -16.07
CA HIS A 220 -0.90 3.15 -14.82
C HIS A 220 -2.38 2.93 -15.09
N LEU A 221 -2.88 1.77 -14.67
CA LEU A 221 -4.26 1.34 -14.80
C LEU A 221 -4.95 1.42 -13.43
N CYS A 222 -5.87 2.37 -13.27
CA CYS A 222 -6.70 2.48 -12.07
C CYS A 222 -8.12 2.05 -12.39
N THR A 223 -8.67 1.06 -11.68
CA THR A 223 -10.08 0.67 -11.79
C THR A 223 -10.79 0.97 -10.49
N GLY A 224 -11.85 1.78 -10.56
CA GLY A 224 -12.67 2.14 -9.41
C GLY A 224 -13.91 1.26 -9.28
N TYR A 225 -14.24 0.95 -8.03
CA TYR A 225 -15.31 0.05 -7.62
C TYR A 225 -16.25 0.74 -6.63
N THR A 226 -17.53 0.48 -6.79
CA THR A 226 -18.58 0.78 -5.80
C THR A 226 -18.50 -0.15 -4.58
N GLU A 227 -19.30 0.15 -3.55
CA GLU A 227 -19.34 -0.63 -2.30
C GLU A 227 -19.75 -2.09 -2.51
N ASP A 228 -20.68 -2.36 -3.43
CA ASP A 228 -21.10 -3.70 -3.87
C ASP A 228 -20.07 -4.40 -4.79
N GLY A 229 -18.92 -3.75 -5.05
CA GLY A 229 -17.81 -4.33 -5.81
C GLY A 229 -17.99 -4.30 -7.32
N ARG A 230 -18.89 -3.47 -7.85
CA ARG A 230 -19.07 -3.26 -9.29
C ARG A 230 -18.01 -2.30 -9.84
N PRO A 231 -17.26 -2.66 -10.89
CA PRO A 231 -16.36 -1.71 -11.56
C PRO A 231 -17.15 -0.69 -12.37
N VAL A 232 -16.87 0.59 -12.18
CA VAL A 232 -17.62 1.69 -12.83
C VAL A 232 -16.77 2.55 -13.75
N ARG A 233 -15.43 2.45 -13.61
CA ARG A 233 -14.48 3.23 -14.40
C ARG A 233 -13.11 2.55 -14.40
N THR A 234 -12.43 2.60 -15.54
CA THR A 234 -11.02 2.24 -15.68
C THR A 234 -10.26 3.35 -16.39
N VAL A 235 -9.23 3.90 -15.75
CA VAL A 235 -8.35 4.92 -16.30
C VAL A 235 -7.05 4.28 -16.76
N VAL A 236 -6.62 4.58 -17.98
CA VAL A 236 -5.33 4.19 -18.54
C VAL A 236 -4.47 5.45 -18.68
N ASN A 237 -3.40 5.54 -17.88
CA ASN A 237 -2.41 6.60 -18.01
C ASN A 237 -1.16 6.04 -18.68
N VAL A 238 -0.63 6.75 -19.67
CA VAL A 238 0.66 6.44 -20.28
C VAL A 238 1.65 7.53 -19.88
N LEU A 239 2.67 7.13 -19.12
CA LEU A 239 3.63 8.00 -18.45
C LEU A 239 5.03 7.78 -19.03
N PRO A 240 5.54 8.64 -19.93
CA PRO A 240 6.89 8.58 -20.46
C PRO A 240 7.94 8.63 -19.36
N GLY A 241 8.87 7.67 -19.36
CA GLY A 241 9.89 7.51 -18.32
C GLY A 241 10.95 8.61 -18.28
N ASP A 242 11.04 9.45 -19.32
CA ASP A 242 11.92 10.63 -19.34
C ASP A 242 11.27 11.88 -18.73
N ARG A 243 9.95 11.85 -18.48
CA ARG A 243 9.16 13.00 -18.00
C ARG A 243 8.45 12.73 -16.67
N HIS A 244 8.49 11.51 -16.13
CA HIS A 244 7.74 11.12 -14.94
C HIS A 244 8.59 10.44 -13.89
N VAL A 245 8.33 10.79 -12.62
CA VAL A 245 8.70 10.00 -11.45
C VAL A 245 7.42 9.61 -10.76
N ILE A 246 7.20 8.30 -10.56
CA ILE A 246 6.02 7.79 -9.86
C ILE A 246 6.37 7.65 -8.38
N THR A 247 5.64 8.36 -7.51
CA THR A 247 5.91 8.40 -6.08
C THR A 247 4.70 7.93 -5.28
N TYR A 248 4.93 6.95 -4.41
CA TYR A 248 3.98 6.49 -3.42
C TYR A 248 4.41 6.93 -2.02
N GLU A 249 3.46 7.46 -1.26
CA GLU A 249 3.57 7.58 0.19
C GLU A 249 2.75 6.46 0.82
N ARG A 250 3.35 5.75 1.77
CA ARG A 250 2.69 4.65 2.47
C ARG A 250 2.89 4.85 3.97
N SER A 251 1.79 5.08 4.67
CA SER A 251 1.77 5.14 6.13
C SER A 251 1.24 3.82 6.67
N ARG A 252 1.81 3.35 7.79
CA ARG A 252 1.15 2.30 8.56
C ARG A 252 -0.13 2.89 9.15
N ARG A 253 -1.22 2.13 9.15
CA ARG A 253 -2.39 2.47 9.97
C ARG A 253 -1.89 2.63 11.41
N GLN A 254 -2.28 3.71 12.08
CA GLN A 254 -1.99 3.98 13.49
C GLN A 254 -3.32 4.28 14.18
N LEU A 255 -3.39 4.05 15.49
CA LEU A 255 -4.46 4.62 16.31
C LEU A 255 -4.29 6.14 16.31
N GLU A 256 -5.38 6.89 16.45
CA GLU A 256 -5.31 8.36 16.53
C GLU A 256 -4.67 8.83 17.85
N SER A 257 -4.71 7.96 18.86
CA SER A 257 -4.15 8.17 20.21
C SER A 257 -3.30 6.98 20.67
N THR A 258 -2.36 7.24 21.59
CA THR A 258 -1.61 6.18 22.26
C THR A 258 -2.58 5.32 23.09
N PRO A 259 -2.65 4.00 22.87
CA PRO A 259 -3.55 3.14 23.63
C PRO A 259 -3.14 3.09 25.10
N THR A 260 -4.13 3.15 25.99
CA THR A 260 -3.91 3.05 27.44
C THR A 260 -4.45 1.73 27.97
N VAL A 261 -3.82 1.21 29.03
CA VAL A 261 -4.23 -0.02 29.71
C VAL A 261 -4.64 0.32 31.13
N ARG A 262 -5.80 -0.18 31.56
CA ARG A 262 -6.33 0.01 32.91
C ARG A 262 -6.97 -1.29 33.42
N PRO A 263 -7.03 -1.49 34.76
CA PRO A 263 -7.84 -2.54 35.33
C PRO A 263 -9.31 -2.38 34.88
N ALA A 264 -9.96 -3.49 34.59
CA ALA A 264 -11.40 -3.53 34.38
C ALA A 264 -12.12 -3.33 35.73
N ILE A 265 -13.23 -2.60 35.72
CA ILE A 265 -14.13 -2.48 36.86
C ILE A 265 -15.41 -3.28 36.60
N THR A 266 -16.22 -3.52 37.64
CA THR A 266 -17.47 -4.31 37.51
C THR A 266 -18.41 -3.76 36.42
N ALA A 267 -18.40 -2.45 36.19
CA ALA A 267 -19.19 -1.81 35.13
C ALA A 267 -18.75 -2.21 33.71
N ASP A 268 -17.51 -2.67 33.53
CA ASP A 268 -16.98 -3.11 32.23
C ASP A 268 -17.35 -4.56 31.87
N LEU A 269 -18.06 -5.30 32.73
CA LEU A 269 -18.40 -6.71 32.48
C LEU A 269 -19.06 -6.90 31.10
N ARG A 270 -20.03 -6.05 30.75
CA ARG A 270 -20.69 -6.13 29.45
C ARG A 270 -19.74 -5.82 28.29
N THR A 271 -18.86 -4.83 28.44
CA THR A 271 -17.82 -4.50 27.45
C THR A 271 -16.90 -5.69 27.16
N VAL A 272 -16.45 -6.40 28.21
CA VAL A 272 -15.57 -7.57 28.07
C VAL A 272 -16.30 -8.71 27.36
N ILE A 273 -17.57 -8.94 27.69
CA ILE A 273 -18.44 -9.93 27.03
C ILE A 273 -18.63 -9.56 25.55
N ASP A 274 -18.97 -8.31 25.23
CA ASP A 274 -19.18 -7.85 23.84
C ASP A 274 -17.92 -8.02 22.99
N LEU A 275 -16.74 -7.67 23.53
CA LEU A 275 -15.46 -7.90 22.84
C LEU A 275 -15.26 -9.38 22.52
N TRP A 276 -15.55 -10.25 23.48
CA TRP A 276 -15.43 -11.69 23.32
C TRP A 276 -16.42 -12.25 22.30
N GLU A 277 -17.70 -11.87 22.37
CA GLU A 277 -18.76 -12.30 21.45
C GLU A 277 -18.46 -11.88 20.00
N HIS A 278 -17.95 -10.66 19.80
CA HIS A 278 -17.50 -10.19 18.49
C HIS A 278 -16.35 -11.04 17.94
N ALA A 279 -15.38 -11.41 18.79
CA ALA A 279 -14.27 -12.25 18.36
C ALA A 279 -14.70 -13.69 18.06
N ALA A 280 -15.60 -14.27 18.85
CA ALA A 280 -16.17 -15.59 18.63
C ALA A 280 -16.95 -15.68 17.31
N THR A 281 -17.75 -14.65 17.01
CA THR A 281 -18.49 -14.55 15.73
C THR A 281 -17.55 -14.55 14.54
N TRP A 282 -16.48 -13.75 14.59
CA TRP A 282 -15.49 -13.67 13.52
C TRP A 282 -14.70 -14.97 13.31
N LEU A 283 -14.36 -15.69 14.40
CA LEU A 283 -13.72 -17.00 14.32
C LEU A 283 -14.63 -18.01 13.61
N ASN A 284 -15.92 -18.00 13.94
CA ASN A 284 -16.92 -18.87 13.32
C ASN A 284 -17.07 -18.62 11.81
N GLU A 285 -17.11 -17.36 11.38
CA GLU A 285 -17.14 -16.98 9.94
C GLU A 285 -15.96 -17.53 9.13
N ARG A 286 -14.85 -17.84 9.81
CA ARG A 286 -13.64 -18.43 9.19
C ARG A 286 -13.54 -19.95 9.36
N GLY A 287 -14.59 -20.59 9.92
CA GLY A 287 -14.60 -22.01 10.20
C GLY A 287 -13.65 -22.43 11.32
N ILE A 288 -13.32 -21.51 12.24
CA ILE A 288 -12.47 -21.79 13.41
C ILE A 288 -13.38 -22.07 14.61
N ASP A 289 -13.21 -23.24 15.23
CA ASP A 289 -14.04 -23.76 16.32
C ASP A 289 -13.76 -23.13 17.70
N GLN A 290 -12.79 -22.21 17.77
CA GLN A 290 -12.47 -21.46 18.97
C GLN A 290 -13.67 -20.63 19.45
N TRP A 291 -13.98 -20.76 20.74
CA TRP A 291 -15.01 -19.97 21.43
C TRP A 291 -16.44 -20.18 20.94
N GLN A 292 -16.76 -21.37 20.42
CA GLN A 292 -18.13 -21.72 20.00
C GLN A 292 -18.98 -22.25 21.17
N TYR A 293 -19.10 -21.45 22.24
CA TYR A 293 -19.93 -21.72 23.43
C TYR A 293 -20.26 -20.40 24.15
N PRO A 294 -21.28 -20.33 25.04
CA PRO A 294 -21.60 -19.07 25.73
C PRO A 294 -20.46 -18.57 26.63
N PRO A 295 -20.19 -17.26 26.70
CA PRO A 295 -19.17 -16.72 27.60
C PRO A 295 -19.51 -17.08 29.06
N ARG A 296 -18.50 -17.54 29.81
CA ARG A 296 -18.64 -17.85 31.24
C ARG A 296 -18.61 -16.55 32.04
N GLU A 297 -19.75 -15.85 32.09
CA GLU A 297 -19.87 -14.52 32.68
C GLU A 297 -19.47 -14.50 34.17
N ASP A 298 -19.77 -15.56 34.90
CA ASP A 298 -19.38 -15.78 36.30
C ASP A 298 -17.86 -15.71 36.48
N ARG A 299 -17.10 -16.39 35.61
CA ARG A 299 -15.62 -16.36 35.63
C ARG A 299 -15.06 -15.01 35.20
N ILE A 300 -15.66 -14.38 34.18
CA ILE A 300 -15.22 -13.05 33.73
C ILE A 300 -15.41 -12.05 34.86
N LYS A 301 -16.58 -12.07 35.52
CA LYS A 301 -16.89 -11.22 36.67
C LYS A 301 -15.93 -11.45 37.83
N ALA A 302 -15.64 -12.70 38.19
CA ALA A 302 -14.69 -13.02 39.25
C ALA A 302 -13.30 -12.44 38.98
N ASN A 303 -12.78 -12.58 37.76
CA ASN A 303 -11.47 -12.03 37.39
C ASN A 303 -11.47 -10.48 37.38
N ILE A 304 -12.59 -9.84 37.04
CA ILE A 304 -12.73 -8.37 37.17
C ILE A 304 -12.69 -7.96 38.65
N GLU A 305 -13.44 -8.65 39.51
CA GLU A 305 -13.47 -8.37 40.96
C GLU A 305 -12.12 -8.64 41.64
N ALA A 306 -11.33 -9.58 41.12
CA ALA A 306 -9.97 -9.86 41.57
C ALA A 306 -8.91 -8.89 41.04
N GLY A 307 -9.26 -7.98 40.12
CA GLY A 307 -8.30 -7.05 39.49
C GLY A 307 -7.37 -7.71 38.46
N GLU A 308 -7.73 -8.89 37.96
CA GLU A 308 -6.94 -9.70 37.02
C GLU A 308 -7.27 -9.40 35.55
N CYS A 309 -8.43 -8.79 35.29
CA CYS A 309 -8.89 -8.41 33.96
C CYS A 309 -8.50 -6.96 33.64
N TRP A 310 -7.94 -6.74 32.46
CA TRP A 310 -7.49 -5.43 31.99
C TRP A 310 -8.15 -5.07 30.66
N ILE A 311 -8.35 -3.78 30.47
CA ILE A 311 -8.94 -3.20 29.26
C ILE A 311 -7.91 -2.28 28.61
N VAL A 312 -7.81 -2.42 27.29
CA VAL A 312 -7.06 -1.48 26.46
C VAL A 312 -8.05 -0.53 25.79
N GLU A 313 -7.85 0.76 25.99
CA GLU A 313 -8.64 1.83 25.40
C GLU A 313 -7.81 2.58 24.36
N ALA A 314 -8.41 2.85 23.22
CA ALA A 314 -7.86 3.71 22.19
C ALA A 314 -8.97 4.48 21.49
N ASP A 315 -8.68 5.71 21.09
CA ASP A 315 -9.57 6.56 20.30
C ASP A 315 -10.96 6.71 20.96
N GLY A 316 -10.96 6.81 22.31
CA GLY A 316 -12.16 6.99 23.12
C GLY A 316 -13.01 5.73 23.36
N ALA A 317 -12.54 4.54 22.97
CA ALA A 317 -13.31 3.30 23.14
C ALA A 317 -12.45 2.10 23.63
N PRO A 318 -13.06 1.11 24.30
CA PRO A 318 -12.43 -0.19 24.55
C PRO A 318 -12.15 -0.93 23.23
N VAL A 319 -10.89 -1.28 23.00
CA VAL A 319 -10.42 -1.92 21.77
C VAL A 319 -9.82 -3.30 22.00
N ALA A 320 -9.45 -3.65 23.23
CA ALA A 320 -8.96 -4.98 23.56
C ALA A 320 -9.12 -5.29 25.06
N THR A 321 -9.02 -6.57 25.41
CA THR A 321 -8.95 -7.04 26.80
C THR A 321 -7.93 -8.16 26.94
N ILE A 322 -7.30 -8.23 28.10
CA ILE A 322 -6.39 -9.30 28.50
C ILE A 322 -6.63 -9.62 29.96
N THR A 323 -6.65 -10.91 30.30
CA THR A 323 -6.68 -11.36 31.69
C THR A 323 -5.31 -11.93 32.04
N ILE A 324 -4.76 -11.52 33.19
CA ILE A 324 -3.52 -12.06 33.74
C ILE A 324 -3.72 -12.41 35.20
N ASP A 325 -3.32 -13.61 35.60
CA ASP A 325 -3.44 -14.10 36.98
C ASP A 325 -2.27 -15.02 37.37
N GLU A 326 -2.20 -15.39 38.64
CA GLU A 326 -1.23 -16.37 39.16
C GLU A 326 -1.77 -17.82 39.11
N HIS A 327 -2.98 -18.02 38.59
CA HIS A 327 -3.66 -19.30 38.69
C HIS A 327 -3.19 -20.29 37.61
N ALA A 328 -2.33 -21.22 38.04
CA ALA A 328 -1.97 -22.38 37.25
C ALA A 328 -3.11 -23.41 37.25
N ASP A 329 -3.86 -23.51 36.15
CA ASP A 329 -4.95 -24.48 36.01
C ASP A 329 -4.40 -25.92 36.16
N PRO A 330 -4.85 -26.70 37.16
CA PRO A 330 -4.34 -28.04 37.43
C PRO A 330 -4.65 -29.06 36.33
N ASP A 331 -5.61 -28.78 35.44
CA ASP A 331 -5.87 -29.60 34.25
C ASP A 331 -4.73 -29.50 33.23
N PHE A 332 -3.95 -28.42 33.30
CA PHE A 332 -2.92 -28.10 32.31
C PHE A 332 -1.52 -28.09 32.90
N TRP A 333 -1.32 -27.55 34.10
CA TRP A 333 -0.02 -27.29 34.71
C TRP A 333 0.22 -28.19 35.91
N THR A 334 1.43 -28.77 35.99
CA THR A 334 1.82 -29.65 37.10
C THR A 334 2.04 -28.85 38.38
N PRO A 335 1.97 -29.48 39.58
CA PRO A 335 2.29 -28.79 40.83
C PRO A 335 3.70 -28.17 40.88
N THR A 336 4.68 -28.82 40.21
CA THR A 336 6.04 -28.28 40.08
C THR A 336 6.02 -26.99 39.26
N GLU A 337 5.38 -26.98 38.09
CA GLU A 337 5.27 -25.77 37.26
C GLU A 337 4.47 -24.67 37.95
N ALA A 338 3.40 -25.03 38.67
CA ALA A 338 2.59 -24.09 39.44
C ALA A 338 3.40 -23.38 40.56
N SER A 339 4.46 -24.01 41.05
CA SER A 339 5.37 -23.40 42.04
C SER A 339 6.41 -22.44 41.45
N GLU A 340 6.54 -22.41 40.12
CA GLU A 340 7.47 -21.50 39.44
C GLU A 340 6.89 -20.08 39.37
N PRO A 341 7.75 -19.04 39.45
CA PRO A 341 7.31 -17.65 39.44
C PRO A 341 6.81 -17.24 38.04
N ALA A 342 5.51 -17.42 37.79
CA ALA A 342 4.87 -17.14 36.49
C ALA A 342 3.55 -16.37 36.63
N LEU A 343 3.20 -15.59 35.59
CA LEU A 343 1.82 -15.16 35.33
C LEU A 343 1.24 -15.93 34.15
N TYR A 344 -0.08 -16.11 34.17
CA TYR A 344 -0.84 -16.82 33.15
C TYR A 344 -1.75 -15.84 32.40
N VAL A 345 -1.62 -15.81 31.07
CA VAL A 345 -2.43 -14.99 30.17
C VAL A 345 -3.64 -15.79 29.72
N HIS A 346 -4.83 -15.23 29.93
CA HIS A 346 -6.09 -15.80 29.51
C HIS A 346 -6.92 -14.78 28.73
N ARG A 347 -7.86 -15.29 27.92
CA ARG A 347 -8.97 -14.50 27.33
C ARG A 347 -8.51 -13.18 26.69
N MET A 348 -7.39 -13.24 25.95
CA MET A 348 -6.88 -12.08 25.22
C MET A 348 -7.71 -11.87 23.95
N VAL A 349 -8.31 -10.69 23.81
CA VAL A 349 -9.15 -10.32 22.66
C VAL A 349 -8.75 -8.94 22.14
N VAL A 350 -8.67 -8.79 20.82
CA VAL A 350 -8.45 -7.51 20.14
C VAL A 350 -9.58 -7.27 19.14
N ARG A 351 -10.20 -6.09 19.20
CA ARG A 351 -11.29 -5.68 18.31
C ARG A 351 -10.80 -5.64 16.86
N ARG A 352 -11.65 -6.09 15.93
CA ARG A 352 -11.22 -6.39 14.56
C ARG A 352 -10.92 -5.16 13.72
N ASP A 353 -11.62 -4.05 13.97
CA ASP A 353 -11.42 -2.77 13.31
C ASP A 353 -10.03 -2.15 13.57
N VAL A 354 -9.38 -2.50 14.69
CA VAL A 354 -8.00 -2.16 15.04
C VAL A 354 -6.99 -3.29 14.79
N ALA A 355 -7.42 -4.40 14.18
CA ALA A 355 -6.52 -5.50 13.87
C ALA A 355 -5.50 -5.11 12.79
N GLY A 356 -4.31 -5.72 12.85
CA GLY A 356 -3.18 -5.38 11.97
C GLY A 356 -2.27 -4.28 12.53
N LEU A 357 -2.64 -3.65 13.66
CA LEU A 357 -1.79 -2.74 14.42
C LEU A 357 -0.81 -3.46 15.36
N ASP A 358 -0.87 -4.79 15.39
CA ASP A 358 -0.08 -5.65 16.27
C ASP A 358 -0.30 -5.39 17.78
N LEU A 359 -1.48 -4.88 18.15
CA LEU A 359 -1.87 -4.58 19.53
C LEU A 359 -1.73 -5.80 20.46
N GLY A 360 -2.01 -7.01 19.96
CA GLY A 360 -1.83 -8.22 20.76
C GLY A 360 -0.37 -8.49 21.15
N SER A 361 0.62 -8.13 20.31
CA SER A 361 2.04 -8.20 20.72
C SER A 361 2.34 -7.21 21.83
N ALA A 362 1.84 -5.97 21.69
CA ALA A 362 2.01 -4.95 22.70
C ALA A 362 1.39 -5.37 24.04
N MET A 363 0.21 -5.99 24.02
CA MET A 363 -0.47 -6.51 25.22
C MET A 363 0.32 -7.64 25.89
N LEU A 364 0.91 -8.56 25.11
CA LEU A 364 1.77 -9.61 25.67
C LEU A 364 3.05 -9.04 26.28
N ASP A 365 3.67 -8.05 25.63
CA ASP A 365 4.86 -7.37 26.14
C ASP A 365 4.55 -6.60 27.42
N TRP A 366 3.40 -5.92 27.48
CA TRP A 366 2.88 -5.31 28.70
C TRP A 366 2.64 -6.35 29.80
N ALA A 367 2.04 -7.50 29.49
CA ALA A 367 1.85 -8.59 30.46
C ALA A 367 3.19 -9.16 30.98
N GLY A 368 4.23 -9.18 30.13
CA GLY A 368 5.59 -9.54 30.55
C GLY A 368 6.20 -8.52 31.52
N GLN A 369 6.00 -7.23 31.25
CA GLN A 369 6.42 -6.15 32.16
C GLN A 369 5.68 -6.20 33.50
N GLU A 370 4.38 -6.51 33.48
CA GLU A 370 3.58 -6.70 34.70
C GLU A 370 4.06 -7.92 35.50
N ALA A 371 4.32 -9.04 34.81
CA ALA A 371 4.92 -10.23 35.43
C ALA A 371 6.25 -9.89 36.13
N MET A 372 7.14 -9.13 35.47
CA MET A 372 8.40 -8.69 36.08
C MET A 372 8.20 -7.78 37.29
N GLN A 373 7.24 -6.85 37.25
CA GLN A 373 6.93 -5.97 38.37
C GLN A 373 6.43 -6.76 39.59
N GLN A 374 5.71 -7.86 39.36
CA GLN A 374 5.26 -8.80 40.40
C GLN A 374 6.31 -9.85 40.79
N GLY A 375 7.56 -9.69 40.34
CA GLY A 375 8.67 -10.61 40.66
C GLY A 375 8.58 -11.98 39.96
N LYS A 376 7.72 -12.12 38.95
CA LYS A 376 7.59 -13.33 38.14
C LYS A 376 8.65 -13.34 37.03
N GLN A 377 9.11 -14.54 36.67
CA GLN A 377 10.13 -14.77 35.66
C GLN A 377 9.57 -15.26 34.33
N LEU A 378 8.36 -15.83 34.35
CA LEU A 378 7.72 -16.45 33.20
C LEU A 378 6.35 -15.84 32.90
N LEU A 379 6.01 -15.82 31.61
CA LEU A 379 4.65 -15.59 31.14
C LEU A 379 4.18 -16.87 30.44
N ARG A 380 3.04 -17.41 30.87
CA ARG A 380 2.46 -18.68 30.41
C ARG A 380 1.08 -18.48 29.81
N LEU A 381 0.67 -19.40 28.94
CA LEU A 381 -0.69 -19.44 28.40
C LEU A 381 -1.03 -20.82 27.86
N ASP A 382 -2.32 -21.12 27.78
CA ASP A 382 -2.88 -22.24 27.03
C ASP A 382 -3.60 -21.74 25.77
N ALA A 383 -3.17 -22.23 24.61
CA ALA A 383 -3.79 -21.94 23.33
C ALA A 383 -4.77 -23.05 22.91
N TRP A 384 -5.69 -22.69 22.01
CA TRP A 384 -6.64 -23.62 21.41
C TRP A 384 -5.91 -24.72 20.60
N ARG A 385 -6.25 -26.00 20.85
CA ARG A 385 -5.48 -27.15 20.33
C ARG A 385 -5.49 -27.27 18.82
N THR A 386 -6.62 -26.98 18.18
CA THR A 386 -6.81 -27.09 16.72
C THR A 386 -6.43 -25.82 15.96
N ASN A 387 -6.18 -24.69 16.65
CA ASN A 387 -5.88 -23.41 16.01
C ASN A 387 -4.37 -23.25 15.77
N GLU A 388 -3.85 -23.89 14.73
CA GLU A 388 -2.43 -23.79 14.33
C GLU A 388 -1.98 -22.36 14.00
N GLY A 389 -2.90 -21.50 13.54
CA GLY A 389 -2.62 -20.09 13.29
C GLY A 389 -2.30 -19.33 14.58
N LEU A 390 -3.07 -19.59 15.64
CA LEU A 390 -2.86 -19.02 16.97
C LEU A 390 -1.58 -19.58 17.63
N GLN A 391 -1.28 -20.86 17.42
CA GLN A 391 -0.04 -21.45 17.93
C GLN A 391 1.21 -20.82 17.29
N ARG A 392 1.21 -20.65 15.96
CA ARG A 392 2.27 -19.92 15.25
C ARG A 392 2.36 -18.46 15.71
N TYR A 393 1.21 -17.81 15.94
CA TYR A 393 1.17 -16.45 16.45
C TYR A 393 1.94 -16.29 17.77
N TYR A 394 1.79 -17.23 18.71
CA TYR A 394 2.53 -17.20 19.97
C TYR A 394 4.00 -17.57 19.80
N ALA A 395 4.31 -18.59 19.00
CA ALA A 395 5.70 -18.98 18.70
C ALA A 395 6.52 -17.81 18.12
N ASP A 396 5.94 -17.06 17.16
CA ASP A 396 6.54 -15.86 16.56
C ASP A 396 6.73 -14.69 17.55
N ARG A 397 6.20 -14.82 18.78
CA ARG A 397 6.24 -13.82 19.87
C ARG A 397 7.06 -14.30 21.06
N GLY A 398 8.01 -15.19 20.80
CA GLY A 398 9.00 -15.64 21.78
C GLY A 398 8.49 -16.71 22.75
N PHE A 399 7.27 -17.22 22.54
CA PHE A 399 6.77 -18.35 23.32
C PHE A 399 7.36 -19.66 22.78
N THR A 400 7.85 -20.48 23.71
CA THR A 400 8.26 -21.85 23.47
C THR A 400 7.09 -22.78 23.80
N HIS A 401 6.81 -23.73 22.91
CA HIS A 401 5.83 -24.79 23.17
C HIS A 401 6.36 -25.71 24.27
N VAL A 402 5.55 -25.95 25.31
CA VAL A 402 5.91 -26.82 26.45
C VAL A 402 5.39 -28.23 26.20
N ARG A 403 4.07 -28.36 26.01
CA ARG A 403 3.38 -29.62 25.68
C ARG A 403 1.96 -29.33 25.21
N THR A 404 1.27 -30.34 24.69
CA THR A 404 -0.17 -30.30 24.42
C THR A 404 -0.89 -31.27 25.35
N VAL A 405 -1.86 -30.78 26.11
CA VAL A 405 -2.66 -31.56 27.08
C VAL A 405 -4.10 -31.70 26.59
N GLU A 406 -4.63 -32.91 26.63
CA GLU A 406 -6.03 -33.21 26.36
C GLU A 406 -6.78 -33.38 27.68
N ALA A 407 -7.34 -32.28 28.19
CA ALA A 407 -8.25 -32.32 29.33
C ALA A 407 -9.69 -32.55 28.85
N ALA A 408 -10.43 -33.38 29.58
CA ALA A 408 -11.84 -33.65 29.31
C ALA A 408 -12.65 -32.34 29.34
N ASP A 409 -13.52 -32.14 28.35
CA ASP A 409 -14.37 -30.94 28.22
C ASP A 409 -13.62 -29.59 28.09
N ARG A 410 -12.33 -29.62 27.73
CA ARG A 410 -11.52 -28.42 27.45
C ARG A 410 -10.97 -28.48 26.03
N SER A 411 -11.22 -27.44 25.23
CA SER A 411 -10.68 -27.33 23.86
C SER A 411 -9.33 -26.59 23.78
N SER A 412 -8.97 -25.82 24.82
CA SER A 412 -7.60 -25.33 25.00
C SER A 412 -6.70 -26.41 25.58
N GLY A 413 -5.39 -26.29 25.37
CA GLY A 413 -4.43 -27.25 25.91
C GLY A 413 -3.06 -27.27 25.25
N THR A 414 -2.80 -26.47 24.20
CA THR A 414 -1.43 -26.30 23.69
C THR A 414 -0.72 -25.26 24.57
N LEU A 415 0.17 -25.72 25.44
CA LEU A 415 0.80 -24.89 26.48
C LEU A 415 2.06 -24.21 25.97
N PHE A 416 2.20 -22.93 26.32
CA PHE A 416 3.30 -22.09 25.91
C PHE A 416 3.89 -21.33 27.10
N GLN A 417 5.20 -21.08 27.05
CA GLN A 417 5.86 -20.19 28.00
C GLN A 417 6.91 -19.31 27.33
N ARG A 418 7.14 -18.11 27.88
CA ARG A 418 8.28 -17.26 27.53
C ARG A 418 8.87 -16.59 28.76
N PRO A 419 10.15 -16.16 28.73
CA PRO A 419 10.69 -15.27 29.75
C PRO A 419 9.86 -13.99 29.85
N ALA A 420 9.52 -13.56 31.06
CA ALA A 420 8.80 -12.30 31.29
C ALA A 420 9.58 -11.08 30.78
N SER A 421 10.91 -11.18 30.73
CA SER A 421 11.83 -10.17 30.19
C SER A 421 11.85 -10.08 28.66
N TYR A 422 11.23 -11.02 27.94
CA TYR A 422 11.13 -10.93 26.50
C TYR A 422 10.18 -9.80 26.11
N SER A 423 10.66 -8.90 25.24
CA SER A 423 9.82 -7.94 24.53
C SER A 423 10.10 -8.04 23.04
N ARG A 424 9.03 -8.13 22.26
CA ARG A 424 9.10 -8.10 20.79
C ARG A 424 9.32 -6.68 20.29
N GLY A 425 8.79 -5.68 20.99
CA GLY A 425 8.90 -4.28 20.62
C GLY A 425 8.12 -3.93 19.34
N THR A 426 7.11 -4.73 18.99
CA THR A 426 6.23 -4.50 17.84
C THR A 426 4.82 -4.13 18.31
N GLY A 427 4.15 -3.26 17.56
CA GLY A 427 2.85 -2.70 17.93
C GLY A 427 2.95 -1.32 18.58
N PRO A 428 1.82 -0.71 18.96
CA PRO A 428 1.82 0.57 19.65
C PRO A 428 2.35 0.43 21.08
N LYS A 429 2.92 1.51 21.62
CA LYS A 429 3.25 1.59 23.05
C LYS A 429 1.96 1.62 23.86
N LEU A 430 1.90 0.81 24.92
CA LEU A 430 0.81 0.80 25.89
C LEU A 430 1.20 1.63 27.10
N GLU A 431 0.34 2.57 27.50
CA GLU A 431 0.53 3.39 28.70
C GLU A 431 -0.42 2.92 29.81
N SER A 432 0.13 2.56 30.97
CA SER A 432 -0.69 2.20 32.13
C SER A 432 -1.33 3.45 32.72
N ARG A 433 -2.66 3.49 32.78
CA ARG A 433 -3.39 4.53 33.51
C ARG A 433 -3.53 4.06 34.96
N GLN A 434 -2.73 4.63 35.86
CA GLN A 434 -2.97 4.45 37.29
C GLN A 434 -4.35 5.03 37.60
N SER A 435 -5.20 4.24 38.26
CA SER A 435 -6.45 4.73 38.81
C SER A 435 -6.11 5.91 39.72
N ASP A 436 -6.54 7.12 39.36
CA ASP A 436 -6.49 8.28 40.25
C ASP A 436 -7.14 7.86 41.56
N SER A 437 -6.32 7.69 42.60
CA SER A 437 -6.78 7.54 43.96
C SER A 437 -7.38 8.88 44.37
N THR A 438 -8.67 9.05 44.08
CA THR A 438 -9.50 10.12 44.65
C THR A 438 -9.49 9.95 46.16
N HIS A 439 -8.81 10.86 46.85
CA HIS A 439 -8.93 11.12 48.28
C HIS A 439 -10.20 11.90 48.59
#